data_AF-A0A8B7IIT9-F1
#
_entry.id   AF-A0A8B7IIT9-F1
#
_cell.length_a   1.000
_cell.length_b   1.000
_cell.length_c   1.000
_cell.angle_alpha   90.00
_cell.angle_beta   90.00
_cell.angle_gamma   90.00
#
_symmetry.space_group_name_H-M   'P 1'
#
loop_
_entity.id
_entity.type
_entity.pdbx_description
1 polymer ?
#
loop_
_entity_poly.entity_id
_entity_poly.type
_entity_poly.pdbx_seq_one_letter_code
_entity_poly.pdbx_strand_id
1 'polypeptide(L)'
;HCSDNTHHCQSDMNIVGAWKRGYTGKNVVVTILDDGIERNHPDLMQNYDSQASFDVNGNDFDPMPRYDASNENKHGTRCAGEVAATANNSHCTVGIAFNAKIG
;
A
#
# COMPACT_ATOMS: atom_id res chain seq x y z
N HIS A 1 -13.94 17.03 11.63
CA HIS A 1 -13.67 17.83 12.85
C HIS A 1 -14.70 17.48 13.90
N CYS A 2 -14.31 16.75 14.94
CA CYS A 2 -15.17 16.48 16.07
C CYS A 2 -15.19 17.68 17.01
N SER A 3 -16.37 18.26 17.18
CA SER A 3 -16.61 19.45 17.99
C SER A 3 -17.45 19.11 19.21
N ASP A 4 -17.13 18.03 19.94
CA ASP A 4 -17.82 17.75 21.20
C ASP A 4 -16.96 16.97 22.20
N ASN A 5 -16.86 17.50 23.42
CA ASN A 5 -16.02 17.01 24.52
C ASN A 5 -16.63 15.83 25.29
N THR A 6 -17.75 15.26 24.83
CA THR A 6 -18.54 14.26 25.55
C THR A 6 -18.57 12.88 24.90
N HIS A 7 -18.09 12.75 23.65
CA HIS A 7 -17.94 11.48 22.96
C HIS A 7 -16.47 11.30 22.58
N HIS A 8 -15.86 10.17 22.98
CA HIS A 8 -14.59 9.73 22.42
C HIS A 8 -14.77 9.52 20.92
N CYS A 9 -14.55 10.56 20.13
CA CYS A 9 -14.41 10.45 18.70
C CYS A 9 -13.17 9.59 18.41
N GLN A 10 -13.37 8.29 18.30
CA GLN A 10 -12.37 7.39 17.72
C GLN A 10 -12.28 7.71 16.24
N SER A 11 -11.35 8.60 15.89
CA SER A 11 -11.02 8.96 14.51
C SER A 11 -10.00 7.98 13.90
N ASP A 12 -9.86 6.79 14.48
CA ASP A 12 -8.86 5.79 14.17
C ASP A 12 -9.50 4.44 13.83
N MET A 13 -8.95 3.76 12.82
CA MET A 13 -9.47 2.47 12.33
C MET A 13 -9.23 1.30 13.30
N ASN A 14 -8.70 1.55 14.51
CA ASN A 14 -8.34 0.54 15.52
C ASN A 14 -7.45 -0.61 14.99
N ILE A 15 -6.58 -0.34 14.00
CA ILE A 15 -5.72 -1.34 13.36
C ILE A 15 -4.73 -1.99 14.32
N VAL A 16 -4.29 -1.25 15.35
CA VAL A 16 -3.38 -1.76 16.38
C VAL A 16 -4.00 -2.94 17.13
N GLY A 17 -5.33 -2.94 17.31
CA GLY A 17 -6.05 -4.07 17.91
C GLY A 17 -6.01 -5.34 17.06
N ALA A 18 -5.95 -5.22 15.73
CA ALA A 18 -5.78 -6.35 14.83
C ALA A 18 -4.34 -6.86 14.83
N TRP A 19 -3.36 -5.95 14.77
CA TRP A 19 -1.93 -6.28 14.82
C TRP A 19 -1.54 -6.98 16.12
N LYS A 20 -2.05 -6.53 17.27
CA LYS A 20 -1.83 -7.21 18.57
C LYS A 20 -2.38 -8.63 18.64
N ARG A 21 -3.35 -8.96 17.78
CA ARG A 21 -3.89 -10.33 17.62
C ARG A 21 -3.14 -11.15 16.57
N GLY A 22 -2.12 -10.58 15.93
CA GLY A 22 -1.31 -11.23 14.91
C GLY A 22 -1.84 -11.11 13.48
N TYR A 23 -2.89 -10.31 13.24
CA TYR A 23 -3.44 -10.11 11.90
C TYR A 23 -2.73 -8.96 11.19
N THR A 24 -1.86 -9.27 10.23
CA THR A 24 -1.02 -8.29 9.52
C THR A 24 -1.12 -8.39 7.99
N GLY A 25 -2.07 -9.19 7.49
CA GLY A 25 -2.23 -9.46 6.05
C GLY A 25 -1.38 -10.61 5.51
N LYS A 26 -0.62 -11.31 6.37
CA LYS A 26 0.18 -12.47 5.96
C LYS A 26 -0.67 -13.48 5.17
N ASN A 27 -0.13 -13.96 4.05
CA ASN A 27 -0.75 -14.88 3.08
C ASN A 27 -1.98 -14.30 2.33
N VAL A 28 -2.19 -12.99 2.38
CA VAL A 28 -3.17 -12.28 1.53
C VAL A 28 -2.42 -11.59 0.40
N VAL A 29 -2.98 -11.63 -0.80
CA VAL A 29 -2.50 -10.89 -1.97
C VAL A 29 -3.55 -9.83 -2.32
N VAL A 30 -3.12 -8.60 -2.56
CA VAL A 30 -3.97 -7.48 -2.97
C VAL A 30 -3.42 -6.92 -4.29
N THR A 31 -4.30 -6.52 -5.21
CA THR A 31 -3.93 -5.83 -6.46
C THR A 31 -4.53 -4.43 -6.49
N ILE A 32 -3.73 -3.44 -6.85
CA ILE A 32 -4.14 -2.04 -7.05
C ILE A 32 -4.35 -1.81 -8.56
N LEU A 33 -5.60 -1.64 -8.97
CA LEU A 33 -5.96 -1.35 -10.37
C LEU A 33 -5.90 0.16 -10.61
N ASP A 34 -4.73 0.66 -11.02
CA ASP A 34 -4.46 2.10 -11.10
C ASP A 34 -3.40 2.47 -12.16
N ASP A 35 -2.66 3.56 -11.94
CA ASP A 35 -1.65 4.13 -12.86
C ASP A 35 -0.24 3.50 -12.77
N GLY A 36 -0.12 2.37 -12.07
CA GLY A 36 1.13 1.62 -11.90
C GLY A 36 1.64 1.61 -10.45
N ILE A 37 2.60 0.73 -10.19
CA ILE A 37 3.25 0.56 -8.89
C ILE A 37 4.77 0.59 -9.05
N GLU A 38 5.43 1.49 -8.30
CA GLU A 38 6.89 1.53 -8.23
C GLU A 38 7.37 0.31 -7.42
N ARG A 39 7.48 -0.84 -8.10
CA ARG A 39 7.81 -2.14 -7.51
C ARG A 39 9.17 -2.19 -6.81
N ASN A 40 10.07 -1.26 -7.10
CA ASN A 40 11.37 -1.11 -6.45
C ASN A 40 11.40 -0.01 -5.36
N HIS A 41 10.26 0.60 -5.01
CA HIS A 41 10.20 1.54 -3.89
C HIS A 41 10.63 0.85 -2.58
N PRO A 42 11.45 1.47 -1.72
CA PRO A 42 11.97 0.86 -0.48
C PRO A 42 10.91 0.28 0.46
N ASP A 43 9.73 0.90 0.50
CA ASP A 43 8.60 0.40 1.31
C ASP A 43 7.77 -0.70 0.64
N LEU A 44 7.89 -0.90 -0.67
CA LEU A 44 7.04 -1.84 -1.41
C LEU A 44 7.80 -3.09 -1.87
N MET A 45 9.11 -2.99 -2.14
CA MET A 45 9.87 -4.06 -2.79
C MET A 45 9.85 -5.42 -2.06
N GLN A 46 9.70 -5.43 -0.73
CA GLN A 46 9.62 -6.68 0.05
C GLN A 46 8.26 -7.37 -0.07
N ASN A 47 7.21 -6.57 -0.29
CA ASN A 47 5.83 -7.02 -0.37
C ASN A 47 5.32 -7.12 -1.82
N TYR A 48 6.05 -6.59 -2.80
CA TYR A 48 5.71 -6.70 -4.21
C TYR A 48 5.54 -8.16 -4.65
N ASP A 49 4.52 -8.42 -5.46
CA ASP A 49 4.22 -9.71 -6.08
C ASP A 49 3.92 -9.53 -7.58
N SER A 50 4.82 -10.05 -8.41
CA SER A 50 4.68 -9.98 -9.86
C SER A 50 3.51 -10.80 -10.40
N GLN A 51 3.02 -11.80 -9.67
CA GLN A 51 1.83 -12.56 -10.08
C GLN A 51 0.53 -11.80 -9.85
N ALA A 52 0.57 -10.76 -9.01
CA ALA A 52 -0.53 -9.86 -8.73
C ALA A 52 -0.51 -8.59 -9.63
N SER A 53 0.44 -8.51 -10.56
CA SER A 53 0.77 -7.29 -11.32
C SER A 53 0.73 -7.53 -12.83
N PHE A 54 0.22 -6.56 -13.58
CA PHE A 54 0.28 -6.54 -15.04
C PHE A 54 0.03 -5.11 -15.55
N ASP A 55 0.81 -4.65 -16.54
CA ASP A 55 0.54 -3.39 -17.24
C ASP A 55 -0.36 -3.66 -18.45
N VAL A 56 -1.65 -3.33 -18.31
CA VAL A 56 -2.62 -3.45 -19.41
C VAL A 56 -2.40 -2.38 -20.49
N ASN A 57 -1.84 -1.22 -20.14
CA ASN A 57 -1.59 -0.14 -21.08
C ASN A 57 -0.37 -0.43 -21.97
N GLY A 58 0.70 -0.97 -21.38
CA GLY A 58 1.90 -1.46 -22.07
C GLY A 58 1.77 -2.87 -22.66
N ASN A 59 0.79 -3.64 -22.17
CA ASN A 59 0.58 -5.06 -22.48
C ASN A 59 1.82 -5.92 -22.15
N ASP A 60 2.34 -5.75 -20.93
CA ASP A 60 3.46 -6.52 -20.39
C ASP A 60 3.35 -6.74 -18.87
N PHE A 61 4.32 -7.44 -18.29
CA PHE A 61 4.32 -7.82 -16.87
C PHE A 61 5.00 -6.80 -15.94
N ASP A 62 5.45 -5.64 -16.45
CA ASP A 62 6.13 -4.61 -15.65
C ASP A 62 5.20 -3.43 -15.35
N PRO A 63 4.60 -3.36 -14.15
CA PRO A 63 3.65 -2.30 -13.80
C PRO A 63 4.34 -0.98 -13.41
N MET A 64 5.63 -0.79 -13.73
CA MET A 64 6.39 0.39 -13.34
C MET A 64 5.73 1.67 -13.90
N PRO A 65 5.45 2.67 -13.05
CA PRO A 65 4.80 3.89 -13.49
C PRO A 65 5.70 4.66 -14.46
N ARG A 66 5.09 5.26 -15.48
CA ARG A 66 5.79 6.14 -16.40
C ARG A 66 6.10 7.47 -15.72
N TYR A 67 7.38 7.78 -15.55
CA TYR A 67 7.84 9.07 -15.08
C TYR A 67 7.78 10.11 -16.20
N ASP A 68 7.02 11.18 -15.99
CA ASP A 68 6.95 12.34 -16.87
C ASP A 68 6.96 13.65 -16.07
N ALA A 69 6.98 14.77 -16.79
CA ALA A 69 7.05 16.10 -16.18
C ALA A 69 5.80 16.44 -15.34
N SER A 70 4.64 15.84 -15.62
CA SER A 70 3.42 16.04 -14.85
C SER A 70 3.39 15.19 -13.58
N ASN A 71 4.17 14.10 -13.54
CA ASN A 71 4.24 13.16 -12.42
C ASN A 71 2.83 12.70 -12.01
N GLU A 72 2.04 12.33 -13.02
CA GLU A 72 0.64 11.93 -12.86
C GLU A 72 0.51 10.48 -12.38
N ASN A 73 1.41 9.59 -12.83
CA ASN A 73 1.38 8.15 -12.56
C ASN A 73 1.94 7.78 -11.17
N LYS A 74 1.45 8.44 -10.12
CA LYS A 74 1.93 8.27 -8.73
C LYS A 74 0.85 7.73 -7.80
N HIS A 75 -0.38 7.61 -8.29
CA HIS A 75 -1.54 7.32 -7.47
C HIS A 75 -1.53 5.85 -7.01
N GLY A 76 -1.29 4.90 -7.90
CA GLY A 76 -1.21 3.48 -7.60
C GLY A 76 -0.11 3.15 -6.58
N THR A 77 1.08 3.77 -6.72
CA THR A 77 2.17 3.61 -5.74
C THR A 77 1.79 4.12 -4.35
N ARG A 78 1.03 5.23 -4.26
CA ARG A 78 0.54 5.76 -2.99
C ARG A 78 -0.49 4.82 -2.36
N CYS A 79 -1.47 4.37 -3.14
CA CYS A 79 -2.48 3.43 -2.69
C CYS A 79 -1.86 2.10 -2.23
N ALA A 80 -0.87 1.58 -2.95
CA ALA A 80 -0.11 0.39 -2.55
C ALA A 80 0.59 0.59 -1.20
N GLY A 81 1.15 1.78 -0.95
CA GLY A 81 1.75 2.15 0.33
C GLY A 81 0.77 2.11 1.51
N GLU A 82 -0.45 2.62 1.32
CA GLU A 82 -1.50 2.58 2.35
C GLU A 82 -1.85 1.13 2.75
N VAL A 83 -1.84 0.21 1.80
CA VAL A 83 -2.17 -1.20 2.03
C VAL A 83 -0.99 -1.96 2.62
N ALA A 84 0.17 -1.92 1.98
CA ALA A 84 1.24 -2.89 2.20
C ALA A 84 2.65 -2.29 2.29
N ALA A 85 2.81 -1.01 2.63
CA ALA A 85 4.13 -0.48 2.99
C ALA A 85 4.77 -1.31 4.12
N THR A 86 6.05 -1.63 3.95
CA THR A 86 6.81 -2.53 4.83
C THR A 86 7.00 -1.90 6.21
N ALA A 87 6.69 -2.66 7.26
CA ALA A 87 6.92 -2.20 8.63
C ALA A 87 8.40 -2.30 9.05
N ASN A 88 8.85 -1.42 9.95
CA ASN A 88 10.14 -1.50 10.66
C ASN A 88 11.40 -1.54 9.76
N ASN A 89 11.35 -0.90 8.58
CA ASN A 89 12.48 -0.83 7.64
C ASN A 89 13.20 0.55 7.62
N SER A 90 12.83 1.47 8.53
CA SER A 90 13.34 2.87 8.58
C SER A 90 13.00 3.73 7.35
N HIS A 91 12.04 3.32 6.54
CA HIS A 91 11.52 4.08 5.41
C HIS A 91 10.07 4.50 5.69
N CYS A 92 9.67 5.59 5.01
CA CYS A 92 8.45 6.38 5.18
C CYS A 92 7.42 5.90 6.23
N THR A 93 6.58 4.93 5.90
CA THR A 93 5.34 4.59 6.64
C THR A 93 5.12 3.08 6.78
N VAL A 94 3.99 2.68 7.36
CA VAL A 94 3.55 1.28 7.47
C VAL A 94 2.17 1.11 6.85
N GLY A 95 2.00 0.05 6.06
CA GLY A 95 0.71 -0.33 5.48
C GLY A 95 -0.21 -0.97 6.53
N ILE A 96 -1.52 -0.88 6.34
CA ILE A 96 -2.51 -1.53 7.22
C ILE A 96 -2.24 -3.04 7.30
N ALA A 97 -1.89 -3.64 6.16
CA ALA A 97 -1.58 -5.05 5.97
C ALA A 97 -0.11 -5.21 5.54
N PHE A 98 0.83 -4.72 6.36
CA PHE A 98 2.26 -4.67 6.07
C PHE A 98 2.96 -6.03 5.82
N ASN A 99 2.26 -7.18 5.95
CA ASN A 99 2.75 -8.49 5.53
C ASN A 99 1.92 -9.13 4.39
N ALA A 100 0.97 -8.41 3.82
CA ALA A 100 0.33 -8.81 2.58
C ALA A 100 1.30 -8.68 1.40
N LYS A 101 1.02 -9.44 0.35
CA LYS A 101 1.60 -9.23 -0.96
C LYS A 101 0.78 -8.22 -1.75
N ILE A 102 1.46 -7.40 -2.54
CA ILE A 102 0.85 -6.28 -3.28
C ILE A 102 1.31 -6.29 -4.73
N GLY A 103 0.38 -6.04 -5.65
CA GLY A 103 0.65 -5.83 -7.07
C GLY A 103 -0.16 -4.67 -7.63
#